data_AF-A0A536K111-F1
#
_entry.id   AF-A0A536K111-F1
#
_cell.length_a   1.000
_cell.length_b   1.000
_cell.length_c   1.000
_cell.angle_alpha   90.00
_cell.angle_beta   90.00
_cell.angle_gamma   90.00
#
_symmetry.space_group_name_H-M   'P 1'
#
loop_
_entity.id
_entity.type
_entity.pdbx_description
1 polymer ?
#
loop_
_entity_poly.entity_id
_entity_poly.type
_entity_poly.pdbx_seq_one_letter_code
_entity_poly.pdbx_strand_id
1 'polypeptide(L)'
;MTLEVILVALVAGLAGGAAGGVIIGAVQSWMARGRGGGRVYSFARDPRPQPVTVRPASAKPSPGVGPFGRFSGHGKRVLALAQDEAIRQNHNYIGTEHLLAALLRDGDTIPARALTSLGADLTKVRTALEFIIGRGDRTTSPAEITLSPRTKKVVEFAGAEAIHLGRREVEPEHILLGLIDEGQGIASGILESLGLSLEAVRAKVLELLSAAGTPPPAGYMPPPRGGYQSRAVERFSNRAKHALALAQDEAVRMGHSYIGTEHLLLGLARLTGPDQADQALVRIFDELGLTLERVRAEIGKVIPPREQESSPLEMVLSPETKQVFELVVQKSQPDKPILPEYLLLAVVHDEQSFAAQILARLGATPERVRAAIGR
;
A
#
# COMPACT_ATOMS: atom_id res chain seq x y z
N MET A 1 2.71 -0.46 -7.10
CA MET A 1 2.62 0.77 -6.28
C MET A 1 1.54 0.55 -5.20
N THR A 2 1.70 1.04 -3.97
CA THR A 2 0.64 0.83 -2.95
C THR A 2 -0.61 1.59 -3.37
N LEU A 3 -1.81 1.10 -3.06
CA LEU A 3 -3.05 1.71 -3.54
C LEU A 3 -3.16 3.20 -3.14
N GLU A 4 -2.63 3.51 -1.96
CA GLU A 4 -2.47 4.84 -1.36
C GLU A 4 -1.56 5.75 -2.20
N VAL A 5 -0.35 5.29 -2.54
CA VAL A 5 0.59 6.04 -3.39
C VAL A 5 0.11 6.10 -4.85
N ILE A 6 -0.64 5.11 -5.34
CA ILE A 6 -1.30 5.19 -6.65
C ILE A 6 -2.33 6.31 -6.65
N LEU A 7 -3.18 6.40 -5.62
CA LEU A 7 -4.11 7.51 -5.48
C LEU A 7 -3.35 8.82 -5.58
N VAL A 8 -2.41 9.08 -4.67
CA VAL A 8 -1.69 10.35 -4.56
C VAL A 8 -1.04 10.77 -5.89
N ALA A 9 -0.39 9.83 -6.59
CA ALA A 9 0.22 10.11 -7.89
C ALA A 9 -0.80 10.40 -9.00
N LEU A 10 -1.93 9.69 -9.03
CA LEU A 10 -3.02 9.97 -9.98
C LEU A 10 -3.79 11.26 -9.65
N VAL A 11 -3.96 11.61 -8.37
CA VAL A 11 -4.52 12.90 -7.93
C VAL A 11 -3.65 14.04 -8.48
N ALA A 12 -2.36 14.00 -8.17
CA ALA A 12 -1.39 15.00 -8.60
C ALA A 12 -1.28 15.11 -10.14
N GLY A 13 -1.43 14.00 -10.87
CA GLY A 13 -1.42 13.99 -12.33
C GLY A 13 -2.71 14.44 -13.02
N LEU A 14 -3.86 14.38 -12.35
CA LEU A 14 -5.17 14.75 -12.92
C LEU A 14 -5.58 16.20 -12.60
N ALA A 15 -5.05 16.82 -11.54
CA ALA A 15 -5.39 18.17 -11.10
C ALA A 15 -4.74 19.29 -11.94
N GLY A 16 -4.79 19.18 -13.27
CA GLY A 16 -4.07 20.04 -14.23
C GLY A 16 -4.42 21.53 -14.14
N GLY A 17 -3.62 22.28 -13.38
CA GLY A 17 -3.74 23.72 -13.19
C GLY A 17 -2.54 24.29 -12.42
N ALA A 18 -2.50 25.61 -12.20
CA ALA A 18 -1.32 26.31 -11.66
C ALA A 18 -0.85 25.82 -10.27
N ALA A 19 -1.72 25.17 -9.50
CA ALA A 19 -1.37 24.52 -8.23
C ALA A 19 -0.33 23.39 -8.39
N GLY A 20 -0.24 22.74 -9.55
CA GLY A 20 0.72 21.64 -9.79
C GLY A 20 2.18 22.05 -9.61
N GLY A 21 2.54 23.30 -9.91
CA GLY A 21 3.88 23.84 -9.62
C GLY A 21 4.14 24.05 -8.12
N VAL A 22 3.10 24.37 -7.36
CA VAL A 22 3.19 24.59 -5.90
C VAL A 22 3.38 23.26 -5.15
N ILE A 23 2.80 22.16 -5.63
CA ILE A 23 2.97 20.82 -5.02
C ILE A 23 4.45 20.41 -4.97
N ILE A 24 5.21 20.68 -6.03
CA ILE A 24 6.66 20.39 -6.08
C ILE A 24 7.43 21.20 -5.01
N GLY A 25 7.08 22.47 -4.80
CA GLY A 25 7.66 23.31 -3.73
C GLY A 25 7.17 22.93 -2.32
N ALA A 26 5.92 22.48 -2.19
CA ALA A 26 5.37 22.03 -0.91
C ALA A 26 6.06 20.75 -0.41
N VAL A 27 6.39 19.81 -1.31
CA VAL A 27 7.22 18.64 -0.99
C VAL A 27 8.60 19.06 -0.47
N GLN A 28 9.23 20.10 -1.04
CA GLN A 28 10.50 20.63 -0.54
C GLN A 28 10.38 21.29 0.85
N SER A 29 9.24 21.91 1.18
CA SER A 29 9.01 22.57 2.47
C SER A 29 8.55 21.60 3.59
N TRP A 30 7.82 20.54 3.24
CA TRP A 30 7.35 19.52 4.18
C TRP A 30 8.50 18.68 4.77
N MET A 31 9.59 18.49 4.01
CA MET A 31 10.82 17.81 4.48
C MET A 31 11.49 18.48 5.70
N ALA A 32 11.06 19.69 6.11
CA ALA A 32 11.70 20.45 7.20
C ALA A 32 11.13 20.22 8.62
N ARG A 33 9.99 19.52 8.81
CA ARG A 33 9.35 19.34 10.15
C ARG A 33 8.69 17.97 10.30
N GLY A 34 8.80 17.34 11.48
CA GLY A 34 8.24 16.00 11.74
C GLY A 34 7.86 15.71 13.20
N ARG A 35 7.59 14.42 13.48
CA ARG A 35 6.83 13.83 14.63
C ARG A 35 5.29 13.93 14.42
N GLY A 36 4.46 12.95 14.83
CA GLY A 36 4.75 11.58 15.27
C GLY A 36 3.82 11.01 16.37
N GLY A 37 3.46 9.73 16.26
CA GLY A 37 3.09 8.86 17.40
C GLY A 37 1.58 8.61 17.68
N GLY A 38 1.20 7.34 17.88
CA GLY A 38 -0.14 6.89 18.27
C GLY A 38 -0.15 5.40 18.69
N ARG A 39 -1.13 4.94 19.49
CA ARG A 39 -1.02 3.66 20.24
C ARG A 39 -2.25 2.73 20.14
N VAL A 40 -1.93 1.44 19.93
CA VAL A 40 -2.65 0.16 20.17
C VAL A 40 -4.00 0.17 20.92
N TYR A 41 -4.95 -0.67 20.47
CA TYR A 41 -5.96 -1.36 21.31
C TYR A 41 -6.21 -2.82 20.85
N SER A 42 -7.01 -3.59 21.61
CA SER A 42 -7.19 -5.07 21.51
C SER A 42 -8.56 -5.50 22.08
N PHE A 43 -9.12 -6.66 21.67
CA PHE A 43 -9.82 -7.71 22.48
C PHE A 43 -10.41 -8.83 21.57
N ALA A 44 -11.10 -9.86 22.10
CA ALA A 44 -11.25 -11.17 21.38
C ALA A 44 -12.48 -12.08 21.72
N ARG A 45 -12.80 -13.02 20.78
CA ARG A 45 -13.48 -14.36 20.91
C ARG A 45 -14.99 -14.42 21.27
N ASP A 46 -15.83 -15.43 20.92
CA ASP A 46 -15.89 -16.68 20.07
C ASP A 46 -17.43 -17.08 19.98
N PRO A 47 -17.98 -18.32 19.73
CA PRO A 47 -17.64 -19.47 18.87
C PRO A 47 -18.84 -20.18 18.12
N ARG A 48 -18.96 -20.05 16.78
CA ARG A 48 -19.48 -21.08 15.81
C ARG A 48 -21.01 -21.45 15.79
N PRO A 49 -21.52 -22.16 14.75
CA PRO A 49 -21.39 -23.65 14.58
C PRO A 49 -20.60 -24.14 13.32
N GLN A 50 -20.76 -25.43 12.94
CA GLN A 50 -19.95 -26.21 11.95
C GLN A 50 -20.87 -27.14 11.11
N PRO A 51 -20.40 -28.11 10.27
CA PRO A 51 -19.07 -28.34 9.65
C PRO A 51 -19.10 -28.69 8.13
N VAL A 52 -17.95 -28.65 7.45
CA VAL A 52 -17.69 -29.47 6.24
C VAL A 52 -16.21 -29.93 6.22
N THR A 53 -15.93 -31.17 5.83
CA THR A 53 -14.61 -31.80 5.97
C THR A 53 -13.77 -31.84 4.69
N VAL A 54 -12.68 -31.07 4.66
CA VAL A 54 -11.49 -31.32 3.83
C VAL A 54 -10.26 -31.19 4.73
N ARG A 55 -9.21 -32.00 4.52
CA ARG A 55 -7.98 -32.00 5.34
C ARG A 55 -6.82 -31.26 4.65
N PRO A 56 -6.61 -29.94 4.89
CA PRO A 56 -5.33 -29.30 4.63
C PRO A 56 -4.30 -29.64 5.71
N ALA A 57 -3.01 -29.46 5.41
CA ALA A 57 -1.93 -29.70 6.38
C ALA A 57 -1.97 -28.67 7.53
N SER A 58 -2.24 -29.14 8.76
CA SER A 58 -2.48 -28.28 9.91
C SER A 58 -1.20 -27.94 10.68
N ALA A 59 -0.63 -26.76 10.42
CA ALA A 59 0.34 -26.10 11.30
C ALA A 59 -0.16 -24.69 11.64
N LYS A 60 -0.83 -24.53 12.78
CA LYS A 60 -1.08 -23.19 13.34
C LYS A 60 0.26 -22.59 13.79
N PRO A 61 0.54 -21.30 13.58
CA PRO A 61 1.71 -20.67 14.17
C PRO A 61 1.61 -20.74 15.70
N SER A 62 2.68 -21.16 16.36
CA SER A 62 2.71 -21.33 17.82
C SER A 62 2.52 -19.97 18.54
N PRO A 63 1.69 -19.90 19.60
CA PRO A 63 1.55 -18.67 20.38
C PRO A 63 2.89 -18.32 21.03
N GLY A 64 3.42 -17.14 20.72
CA GLY A 64 4.75 -16.67 21.12
C GLY A 64 5.69 -16.36 19.94
N VAL A 65 5.40 -16.86 18.74
CA VAL A 65 6.15 -16.52 17.52
C VAL A 65 5.73 -15.15 17.00
N GLY A 66 6.47 -14.10 17.38
CA GLY A 66 6.30 -12.75 16.81
C GLY A 66 6.60 -12.69 15.30
N PRO A 67 6.37 -11.55 14.61
CA PRO A 67 6.48 -11.47 13.14
C PRO A 67 7.85 -11.90 12.58
N PHE A 68 8.93 -11.69 13.33
CA PHE A 68 10.29 -12.11 12.95
C PHE A 68 10.65 -13.55 13.37
N GLY A 69 9.77 -14.25 14.09
CA GLY A 69 10.02 -15.60 14.57
C GLY A 69 10.09 -16.66 13.46
N ARG A 70 9.64 -16.32 12.25
CA ARG A 70 9.80 -17.14 11.03
C ARG A 70 11.08 -16.83 10.22
N PHE A 71 11.92 -15.89 10.65
CA PHE A 71 13.19 -15.60 9.97
C PHE A 71 14.29 -16.55 10.43
N SER A 72 15.19 -16.93 9.53
CA SER A 72 16.34 -17.77 9.89
C SER A 72 17.36 -17.01 10.74
N GLY A 73 18.46 -17.67 11.13
CA GLY A 73 19.61 -16.98 11.72
C GLY A 73 20.21 -15.91 10.81
N HIS A 74 20.17 -16.11 9.49
CA HIS A 74 20.66 -15.15 8.50
C HIS A 74 19.62 -14.06 8.20
N GLY A 75 18.34 -14.42 8.07
CA GLY A 75 17.26 -13.43 7.92
C GLY A 75 17.20 -12.45 9.10
N LYS A 76 17.39 -12.93 10.34
CA LYS A 76 17.50 -12.08 11.55
C LYS A 76 18.75 -11.20 11.53
N ARG A 77 19.87 -11.70 10.99
CA ARG A 77 21.13 -10.96 10.83
C ARG A 77 20.98 -9.78 9.87
N VAL A 78 20.32 -9.96 8.73
CA VAL A 78 20.00 -8.86 7.80
C VAL A 78 19.16 -7.77 8.48
N LEU A 79 18.16 -8.14 9.30
CA LEU A 79 17.34 -7.16 10.02
C LEU A 79 18.17 -6.37 11.06
N ALA A 80 19.10 -7.02 11.77
CA ALA A 80 20.02 -6.35 12.69
C ALA A 80 21.01 -5.43 11.94
N LEU A 81 21.58 -5.88 10.83
CA LEU A 81 22.44 -5.06 9.97
C LEU A 81 21.70 -3.85 9.39
N ALA A 82 20.38 -3.96 9.13
CA ALA A 82 19.57 -2.83 8.70
C ALA A 82 19.29 -1.83 9.84
N GLN A 83 19.26 -2.30 11.10
CA GLN A 83 19.26 -1.41 12.26
C GLN A 83 20.60 -0.69 12.41
N ASP A 84 21.73 -1.39 12.24
CA ASP A 84 23.06 -0.77 12.22
C ASP A 84 23.17 0.32 11.13
N GLU A 85 22.71 0.06 9.90
CA GLU A 85 22.78 1.06 8.82
C GLU A 85 21.90 2.29 9.11
N ALA A 86 20.73 2.10 9.73
CA ALA A 86 19.89 3.21 10.20
C ALA A 86 20.60 4.04 11.27
N ILE A 87 21.19 3.40 12.29
CA ILE A 87 21.99 4.06 13.34
C ILE A 87 23.17 4.82 12.72
N ARG A 88 23.89 4.20 11.78
CA ARG A 88 25.07 4.76 11.10
C ARG A 88 24.76 6.01 10.27
N GLN A 89 23.53 6.16 9.78
CA GLN A 89 23.06 7.37 9.09
C GLN A 89 22.25 8.30 10.02
N ASN A 90 22.18 8.03 11.33
CA ASN A 90 21.35 8.76 12.31
C ASN A 90 19.82 8.74 11.99
N HIS A 91 19.33 7.75 11.25
CA HIS A 91 17.92 7.62 10.89
C HIS A 91 17.12 6.87 11.97
N ASN A 92 16.03 7.46 12.43
CA ASN A 92 15.14 6.89 13.46
C ASN A 92 14.15 5.82 12.94
N TYR A 93 14.38 5.29 11.74
CA TYR A 93 13.59 4.22 11.16
C TYR A 93 14.45 3.30 10.28
N ILE A 94 14.05 2.04 10.19
CA ILE A 94 14.58 1.10 9.19
C ILE A 94 13.66 1.20 7.97
N GLY A 95 14.12 1.84 6.90
CA GLY A 95 13.44 1.83 5.61
C GLY A 95 13.95 0.70 4.70
N THR A 96 13.50 0.72 3.46
CA THR A 96 13.83 -0.27 2.42
C THR A 96 15.31 -0.26 2.04
N GLU A 97 15.90 0.92 2.01
CA GLU A 97 17.26 1.26 1.66
C GLU A 97 18.27 0.81 2.74
N HIS A 98 17.87 0.82 4.01
CA HIS A 98 18.64 0.16 5.07
C HIS A 98 18.64 -1.36 4.93
N LEU A 99 17.53 -1.99 4.47
CA LEU A 99 17.55 -3.42 4.10
C LEU A 99 18.46 -3.68 2.89
N LEU A 100 18.44 -2.84 1.85
CA LEU A 100 19.31 -2.99 0.67
C LEU A 100 20.80 -2.93 1.06
N ALA A 101 21.18 -1.94 1.86
CA ALA A 101 22.55 -1.82 2.37
C ALA A 101 22.92 -2.99 3.30
N ALA A 102 21.99 -3.49 4.12
CA ALA A 102 22.20 -4.67 4.95
C ALA A 102 22.41 -5.96 4.13
N LEU A 103 21.63 -6.17 3.08
CA LEU A 103 21.74 -7.31 2.17
C LEU A 103 23.08 -7.32 1.40
N LEU A 104 23.66 -6.15 1.14
CA LEU A 104 25.01 -5.99 0.58
C LEU A 104 26.14 -6.07 1.61
N ARG A 105 25.81 -5.95 2.91
CA ARG A 105 26.75 -6.06 4.02
C ARG A 105 26.79 -7.47 4.62
N ASP A 106 25.77 -8.29 4.38
CA ASP A 106 25.66 -9.66 4.91
C ASP A 106 26.47 -10.70 4.11
N GLY A 107 27.78 -10.51 4.03
CA GLY A 107 28.76 -11.49 3.54
C GLY A 107 28.52 -12.01 2.11
N ASP A 108 28.95 -13.26 1.85
CA ASP A 108 28.79 -13.93 0.56
C ASP A 108 27.42 -14.62 0.43
N THR A 109 26.34 -13.88 0.70
CA THR A 109 24.96 -14.37 0.55
C THR A 109 24.44 -14.21 -0.87
N ILE A 110 23.39 -14.96 -1.24
CA ILE A 110 22.76 -14.86 -2.58
C ILE A 110 22.36 -13.42 -2.95
N PRO A 111 21.75 -12.60 -2.06
CA PRO A 111 21.55 -11.17 -2.29
C PRO A 111 22.80 -10.39 -2.63
N ALA A 112 23.85 -10.48 -1.80
CA ALA A 112 25.10 -9.75 -1.98
C ALA A 112 25.75 -10.12 -3.32
N ARG A 113 25.81 -11.41 -3.64
CA ARG A 113 26.32 -11.94 -4.91
C ARG A 113 25.49 -11.46 -6.11
N ALA A 114 24.15 -11.51 -6.02
CA ALA A 114 23.26 -11.07 -7.10
C ALA A 114 23.48 -9.58 -7.42
N LEU A 115 23.37 -8.72 -6.40
CA LEU A 115 23.51 -7.28 -6.52
C LEU A 115 24.91 -6.88 -7.02
N THR A 116 25.97 -7.45 -6.43
CA THR A 116 27.36 -7.16 -6.83
C THR A 116 27.63 -7.62 -8.26
N SER A 117 27.10 -8.78 -8.69
CA SER A 117 27.25 -9.27 -10.07
C SER A 117 26.52 -8.42 -11.12
N LEU A 118 25.55 -7.61 -10.69
CA LEU A 118 24.84 -6.61 -11.50
C LEU A 118 25.42 -5.19 -11.33
N GLY A 119 26.56 -5.04 -10.64
CA GLY A 119 27.29 -3.78 -10.49
C GLY A 119 26.85 -2.90 -9.30
N ALA A 120 25.87 -3.32 -8.50
CA ALA A 120 25.48 -2.62 -7.27
C ALA A 120 26.27 -3.15 -6.07
N ASP A 121 27.21 -2.34 -5.57
CA ASP A 121 28.00 -2.64 -4.37
C ASP A 121 27.57 -1.76 -3.18
N LEU A 122 28.01 -2.15 -1.97
CA LEU A 122 27.67 -1.48 -0.71
C LEU A 122 28.10 -0.01 -0.68
N THR A 123 29.20 0.36 -1.36
CA THR A 123 29.70 1.74 -1.39
C THR A 123 28.77 2.60 -2.24
N LYS A 124 28.46 2.17 -3.47
CA LYS A 124 27.50 2.85 -4.35
C LYS A 124 26.13 3.02 -3.70
N VAL A 125 25.59 1.97 -3.07
CA VAL A 125 24.29 2.02 -2.38
C VAL A 125 24.33 2.98 -1.19
N ARG A 126 25.41 3.02 -0.40
CA ARG A 126 25.57 4.00 0.69
C ARG A 126 25.73 5.43 0.18
N THR A 127 26.44 5.66 -0.93
CA THR A 127 26.57 6.98 -1.55
C THR A 127 25.22 7.48 -2.08
N ALA A 128 24.45 6.63 -2.76
CA ALA A 128 23.11 6.98 -3.23
C ALA A 128 22.14 7.25 -2.06
N LEU A 129 22.19 6.43 -1.01
CA LEU A 129 21.44 6.63 0.25
C LEU A 129 21.74 7.99 0.89
N GLU A 130 23.01 8.34 1.03
CA GLU A 130 23.45 9.61 1.62
C GLU A 130 23.15 10.82 0.72
N PHE A 131 23.10 10.64 -0.60
CA PHE A 131 22.65 11.69 -1.53
C PHE A 131 21.13 11.92 -1.48
N ILE A 132 20.33 10.86 -1.29
CA ILE A 132 18.85 10.94 -1.32
C ILE A 132 18.25 11.38 0.03
N ILE A 133 18.81 10.92 1.16
CA ILE A 133 18.26 11.18 2.51
C ILE A 133 19.19 12.08 3.35
N GLY A 134 20.48 12.14 3.02
CA GLY A 134 21.49 12.77 3.88
C GLY A 134 21.90 11.87 5.05
N ARG A 135 22.16 12.50 6.19
CA ARG A 135 22.28 11.88 7.52
C ARG A 135 21.46 12.70 8.51
N GLY A 136 20.87 12.07 9.51
CA GLY A 136 20.12 12.77 10.55
C GLY A 136 20.99 13.65 11.47
N ASP A 137 20.48 14.82 11.84
CA ASP A 137 21.20 15.81 12.67
C ASP A 137 21.42 15.39 14.14
N ARG A 138 20.79 14.30 14.59
CA ARG A 138 20.86 13.80 15.97
C ARG A 138 21.18 12.31 15.99
N THR A 139 22.13 11.93 16.85
CA THR A 139 22.44 10.53 17.15
C THR A 139 21.19 9.76 17.55
N THR A 140 20.93 8.65 16.85
CA THR A 140 19.73 7.83 17.08
C THR A 140 20.03 6.66 18.01
N SER A 141 19.20 6.48 19.03
CA SER A 141 19.26 5.31 19.93
C SER A 141 18.56 4.09 19.30
N PRO A 142 19.11 2.86 19.44
CA PRO A 142 18.46 1.63 18.95
C PRO A 142 17.01 1.46 19.41
N ALA A 143 16.67 1.97 20.61
CA ALA A 143 15.32 1.87 21.20
C ALA A 143 14.29 2.86 20.60
N GLU A 144 14.74 3.88 19.86
CA GLU A 144 13.84 4.80 19.14
C GLU A 144 13.48 4.30 17.73
N ILE A 145 14.22 3.31 17.21
CA ILE A 145 14.11 2.86 15.81
C ILE A 145 12.90 1.95 15.60
N THR A 146 12.13 2.22 14.54
CA THR A 146 10.99 1.40 14.11
C THR A 146 11.06 1.02 12.63
N LEU A 147 10.37 -0.05 12.21
CA LEU A 147 10.24 -0.36 10.78
C LEU A 147 9.28 0.61 10.09
N SER A 148 9.69 1.16 8.95
CA SER A 148 8.78 1.93 8.08
C SER A 148 7.59 1.06 7.59
N PRO A 149 6.46 1.66 7.17
CA PRO A 149 5.34 0.91 6.58
C PRO A 149 5.75 0.05 5.39
N ARG A 150 6.61 0.58 4.51
CA ARG A 150 7.17 -0.16 3.35
C ARG A 150 8.04 -1.34 3.82
N THR A 151 8.88 -1.13 4.83
CA THR A 151 9.75 -2.18 5.40
C THR A 151 8.96 -3.32 6.02
N LYS A 152 7.82 -3.03 6.67
CA LYS A 152 6.87 -4.05 7.14
C LYS A 152 6.29 -4.85 5.97
N LYS A 153 5.96 -4.18 4.86
CA LYS A 153 5.49 -4.84 3.63
C LYS A 153 6.56 -5.74 2.98
N VAL A 154 7.83 -5.32 2.97
CA VAL A 154 8.97 -6.17 2.56
C VAL A 154 9.07 -7.43 3.43
N VAL A 155 8.91 -7.30 4.75
CA VAL A 155 8.89 -8.43 5.69
C VAL A 155 7.72 -9.40 5.43
N GLU A 156 6.54 -8.88 5.09
CA GLU A 156 5.38 -9.70 4.68
C GLU A 156 5.64 -10.44 3.36
N PHE A 157 6.15 -9.74 2.33
CA PHE A 157 6.45 -10.36 1.03
C PHE A 157 7.58 -11.38 1.13
N ALA A 158 8.62 -11.13 1.92
CA ALA A 158 9.66 -12.12 2.22
C ALA A 158 9.10 -13.39 2.90
N GLY A 159 8.12 -13.22 3.79
CA GLY A 159 7.40 -14.33 4.41
C GLY A 159 6.52 -15.13 3.43
N ALA A 160 5.98 -14.49 2.40
CA ALA A 160 5.23 -15.14 1.33
C ALA A 160 6.14 -15.86 0.33
N GLU A 161 7.22 -15.20 -0.10
CA GLU A 161 8.16 -15.74 -1.08
C GLU A 161 8.96 -16.95 -0.54
N ALA A 162 9.25 -16.97 0.76
CA ALA A 162 9.76 -18.17 1.43
C ALA A 162 8.82 -19.37 1.23
N ILE A 163 7.50 -19.16 1.34
CA ILE A 163 6.51 -20.22 1.10
C ILE A 163 6.49 -20.62 -0.38
N HIS A 164 6.53 -19.65 -1.32
CA HIS A 164 6.58 -19.93 -2.75
C HIS A 164 7.83 -20.72 -3.19
N LEU A 165 8.98 -20.49 -2.55
CA LEU A 165 10.24 -21.22 -2.79
C LEU A 165 10.39 -22.47 -1.91
N GLY A 166 9.29 -22.92 -1.27
CA GLY A 166 9.23 -24.17 -0.48
C GLY A 166 9.97 -24.13 0.85
N ARG A 167 10.37 -22.95 1.33
CA ARG A 167 11.13 -22.73 2.57
C ARG A 167 10.20 -22.51 3.76
N ARG A 168 10.65 -22.97 4.93
CA ARG A 168 9.93 -22.80 6.21
C ARG A 168 10.31 -21.51 6.92
N GLU A 169 11.55 -21.09 6.76
CA GLU A 169 12.14 -19.88 7.33
C GLU A 169 12.48 -18.86 6.24
N VAL A 170 12.51 -17.57 6.62
CA VAL A 170 12.87 -16.45 5.73
C VAL A 170 14.40 -16.25 5.76
N GLU A 171 15.06 -16.70 4.70
CA GLU A 171 16.48 -16.45 4.39
C GLU A 171 16.68 -15.12 3.63
N PRO A 172 17.91 -14.54 3.57
CA PRO A 172 18.20 -13.25 2.93
C PRO A 172 17.68 -13.07 1.49
N GLU A 173 17.72 -14.10 0.65
CA GLU A 173 17.19 -14.06 -0.72
C GLU A 173 15.70 -13.68 -0.76
N HIS A 174 14.90 -14.16 0.19
CA HIS A 174 13.48 -13.82 0.29
C HIS A 174 13.27 -12.37 0.72
N ILE A 175 14.20 -11.80 1.50
CA ILE A 175 14.17 -10.39 1.88
C ILE A 175 14.46 -9.51 0.66
N LEU A 176 15.41 -9.90 -0.20
CA LEU A 176 15.66 -9.18 -1.46
C LEU A 176 14.50 -9.34 -2.46
N LEU A 177 13.90 -10.52 -2.57
CA LEU A 177 12.73 -10.73 -3.44
C LEU A 177 11.51 -9.95 -2.91
N GLY A 178 11.26 -9.92 -1.60
CA GLY A 178 10.24 -9.09 -0.98
C GLY A 178 10.48 -7.58 -1.13
N LEU A 179 11.74 -7.15 -1.21
CA LEU A 179 12.14 -5.78 -1.53
C LEU A 179 11.80 -5.41 -2.97
N ILE A 180 11.99 -6.34 -3.91
CA ILE A 180 11.61 -6.23 -5.32
C ILE A 180 10.08 -6.21 -5.51
N ASP A 181 9.32 -6.91 -4.66
CA ASP A 181 7.85 -6.98 -4.74
C ASP A 181 7.13 -5.81 -4.08
N GLU A 182 7.76 -5.17 -3.10
CA GLU A 182 7.40 -3.81 -2.67
C GLU A 182 7.70 -2.83 -3.80
N GLY A 183 8.93 -2.88 -4.35
CA GLY A 183 9.30 -2.34 -5.64
C GLY A 183 9.14 -0.82 -5.78
N GLN A 184 9.15 -0.09 -4.66
CA GLN A 184 8.71 1.30 -4.59
C GLN A 184 9.40 2.17 -3.53
N GLY A 185 10.04 1.56 -2.54
CA GLY A 185 10.83 2.26 -1.55
C GLY A 185 12.11 2.86 -2.15
N ILE A 186 12.84 3.58 -1.31
CA ILE A 186 14.08 4.25 -1.68
C ILE A 186 15.12 3.22 -2.18
N ALA A 187 15.07 1.96 -1.73
CA ALA A 187 15.87 0.87 -2.31
C ALA A 187 15.64 0.67 -3.81
N SER A 188 14.40 0.74 -4.29
CA SER A 188 14.09 0.56 -5.71
C SER A 188 14.61 1.74 -6.53
N GLY A 189 14.41 2.97 -6.06
CA GLY A 189 15.01 4.16 -6.67
C GLY A 189 16.54 4.15 -6.68
N ILE A 190 17.19 3.61 -5.64
CA ILE A 190 18.65 3.41 -5.62
C ILE A 190 19.06 2.39 -6.69
N LEU A 191 18.39 1.23 -6.78
CA LEU A 191 18.70 0.22 -7.81
C LEU A 191 18.52 0.78 -9.23
N GLU A 192 17.42 1.48 -9.48
CA GLU A 192 17.13 2.15 -10.75
C GLU A 192 18.17 3.23 -11.08
N SER A 193 18.60 4.05 -10.11
CA SER A 193 19.66 5.06 -10.30
C SER A 193 21.03 4.48 -10.64
N LEU A 194 21.26 3.21 -10.27
CA LEU A 194 22.47 2.45 -10.61
C LEU A 194 22.32 1.68 -11.94
N GLY A 195 21.16 1.77 -12.59
CA GLY A 195 20.85 1.07 -13.86
C GLY A 195 20.34 -0.36 -13.70
N LEU A 196 20.07 -0.83 -12.48
CA LEU A 196 19.56 -2.18 -12.22
C LEU A 196 18.03 -2.18 -12.26
N SER A 197 17.45 -2.80 -13.29
CA SER A 197 16.02 -3.11 -13.26
C SER A 197 15.74 -4.18 -12.20
N LEU A 198 14.61 -4.02 -11.50
CA LEU A 198 14.15 -4.99 -10.51
C LEU A 198 13.90 -6.39 -11.13
N GLU A 199 13.70 -6.48 -12.46
CA GLU A 199 13.61 -7.71 -13.25
C GLU A 199 14.95 -8.43 -13.26
N ALA A 200 16.03 -7.72 -13.56
CA ALA A 200 17.38 -8.28 -13.62
C ALA A 200 17.83 -8.78 -12.24
N VAL A 201 17.54 -8.02 -11.17
CA VAL A 201 17.87 -8.46 -9.79
C VAL A 201 17.10 -9.73 -9.43
N ARG A 202 15.78 -9.81 -9.71
CA ARG A 202 15.00 -11.03 -9.47
C ARG A 202 15.53 -12.21 -10.28
N ALA A 203 15.75 -12.04 -11.58
CA ALA A 203 16.29 -13.08 -12.45
C ALA A 203 17.63 -13.61 -11.92
N LYS A 204 18.52 -12.73 -11.47
CA LYS A 204 19.84 -13.11 -10.95
C LYS A 204 19.77 -13.86 -9.61
N VAL A 205 18.85 -13.50 -8.73
CA VAL A 205 18.60 -14.27 -7.48
C VAL A 205 18.10 -15.69 -7.80
N LEU A 206 17.17 -15.84 -8.75
CA LEU A 206 16.62 -17.15 -9.14
C LEU A 206 17.64 -18.01 -9.89
N GLU A 207 18.52 -17.40 -10.70
CA GLU A 207 19.69 -18.04 -11.31
C GLU A 207 20.65 -18.59 -10.24
N LEU A 208 21.03 -17.76 -9.26
CA LEU A 208 21.96 -18.15 -8.19
C LEU A 208 21.38 -19.20 -7.24
N LEU A 209 20.07 -19.16 -6.96
CA LEU A 209 19.36 -20.23 -6.24
C LEU A 209 19.42 -21.56 -7.01
N SER A 210 19.19 -21.53 -8.32
CA SER A 210 19.28 -22.72 -9.17
C SER A 210 20.72 -23.29 -9.19
N ALA A 211 21.72 -22.42 -9.29
CA ALA A 211 23.14 -22.80 -9.22
C ALA A 211 23.58 -23.31 -7.83
N ALA A 212 22.90 -22.90 -6.75
CA ALA A 212 23.14 -23.36 -5.38
C ALA A 212 22.46 -24.71 -5.06
N GLY A 213 21.83 -25.37 -6.03
CA GLY A 213 21.07 -26.61 -5.81
C GLY A 213 19.72 -26.38 -5.11
N THR A 214 19.25 -25.13 -5.05
CA THR A 214 17.98 -24.73 -4.43
C THR A 214 17.03 -24.05 -5.44
N PRO A 215 16.82 -24.60 -6.65
CA PRO A 215 16.02 -23.96 -7.69
C PRO A 215 14.56 -23.73 -7.24
N PRO A 216 13.89 -22.70 -7.80
CA PRO A 216 12.44 -22.52 -7.61
C PRO A 216 11.65 -23.77 -8.03
N PRO A 217 10.54 -24.10 -7.33
CA PRO A 217 9.75 -25.28 -7.66
C PRO A 217 9.10 -25.18 -9.06
N ALA A 218 8.82 -26.32 -9.68
CA ALA A 218 8.14 -26.37 -10.96
C ALA A 218 6.76 -25.69 -10.86
N GLY A 219 6.51 -24.70 -11.73
CA GLY A 219 5.31 -23.85 -11.66
C GLY A 219 5.43 -22.62 -10.76
N TYR A 220 6.60 -22.34 -10.17
CA TYR A 220 6.88 -21.05 -9.54
C TYR A 220 6.67 -19.91 -10.56
N MET A 221 5.77 -18.99 -10.21
CA MET A 221 5.52 -17.76 -10.93
C MET A 221 5.77 -16.60 -9.97
N PRO A 222 6.66 -15.64 -10.28
CA PRO A 222 6.87 -14.47 -9.45
C PRO A 222 5.56 -13.72 -9.17
N PRO A 223 5.35 -13.23 -7.93
CA PRO A 223 4.20 -12.38 -7.64
C PRO A 223 4.27 -11.07 -8.45
N PRO A 224 3.13 -10.48 -8.85
CA PRO A 224 3.11 -9.18 -9.50
C PRO A 224 3.51 -8.08 -8.50
N ARG A 225 4.43 -7.19 -8.92
CA ARG A 225 4.95 -6.10 -8.10
C ARG A 225 3.88 -5.16 -7.56
N GLY A 226 4.15 -4.55 -6.40
CA GLY A 226 3.17 -3.77 -5.66
C GLY A 226 2.02 -4.67 -5.20
N GLY A 227 2.37 -5.77 -4.53
CA GLY A 227 1.56 -6.97 -4.35
C GLY A 227 0.05 -6.73 -4.15
N TYR A 228 -0.73 -7.29 -5.08
CA TYR A 228 -2.20 -7.23 -5.23
C TYR A 228 -2.79 -5.82 -5.46
N GLN A 229 -2.45 -4.86 -4.60
CA GLN A 229 -3.04 -3.52 -4.58
C GLN A 229 -2.71 -2.67 -5.82
N SER A 230 -1.59 -2.93 -6.51
CA SER A 230 -1.24 -2.18 -7.74
C SER A 230 -2.22 -2.44 -8.88
N ARG A 231 -2.49 -3.73 -9.12
CA ARG A 231 -3.38 -4.21 -10.20
C ARG A 231 -4.83 -3.75 -10.06
N ALA A 232 -5.25 -3.35 -8.86
CA ALA A 232 -6.58 -2.82 -8.63
C ALA A 232 -6.80 -1.54 -9.44
N VAL A 233 -6.01 -0.49 -9.19
CA VAL A 233 -6.19 0.82 -9.82
C VAL A 233 -5.72 0.83 -11.27
N GLU A 234 -4.76 -0.02 -11.65
CA GLU A 234 -4.37 -0.18 -13.06
C GLU A 234 -5.61 -0.42 -13.95
N ARG A 235 -6.51 -1.32 -13.51
CA ARG A 235 -7.79 -1.63 -14.17
C ARG A 235 -8.88 -0.56 -14.03
N PHE A 236 -8.70 0.50 -13.25
CA PHE A 236 -9.74 1.54 -13.11
C PHE A 236 -9.76 2.45 -14.34
N SER A 237 -10.96 2.83 -14.78
CA SER A 237 -11.16 3.87 -15.80
C SER A 237 -10.61 5.22 -15.32
N ASN A 238 -10.32 6.14 -16.25
CA ASN A 238 -9.87 7.48 -15.88
C ASN A 238 -10.92 8.24 -15.04
N ARG A 239 -12.22 7.96 -15.23
CA ARG A 239 -13.30 8.48 -14.38
C ARG A 239 -13.30 7.88 -12.98
N ALA A 240 -13.11 6.56 -12.85
CA ALA A 240 -12.97 5.93 -11.54
C ALA A 240 -11.73 6.46 -10.80
N LYS A 241 -10.58 6.61 -11.50
CA LYS A 241 -9.35 7.23 -10.97
C LYS A 241 -9.60 8.68 -10.51
N HIS A 242 -10.37 9.46 -11.26
CA HIS A 242 -10.78 10.82 -10.85
C HIS A 242 -11.70 10.79 -9.61
N ALA A 243 -12.64 9.84 -9.49
CA ALA A 243 -13.45 9.69 -8.27
C ALA A 243 -12.58 9.47 -7.02
N LEU A 244 -11.49 8.69 -7.14
CA LEU A 244 -10.55 8.47 -6.04
C LEU A 244 -9.73 9.74 -5.70
N ALA A 245 -9.42 10.56 -6.69
CA ALA A 245 -8.77 11.85 -6.47
C ALA A 245 -9.69 12.84 -5.73
N LEU A 246 -10.95 12.93 -6.17
CA LEU A 246 -11.97 13.75 -5.53
C LEU A 246 -12.32 13.26 -4.11
N ALA A 247 -12.09 11.97 -3.82
CA ALA A 247 -12.18 11.39 -2.48
C ALA A 247 -10.99 11.76 -1.58
N GLN A 248 -9.76 11.77 -2.11
CA GLN A 248 -8.60 12.26 -1.37
C GLN A 248 -8.76 13.74 -1.00
N ASP A 249 -9.16 14.60 -1.95
CA ASP A 249 -9.49 16.01 -1.69
C ASP A 249 -10.48 16.17 -0.52
N GLU A 250 -11.51 15.33 -0.46
CA GLU A 250 -12.54 15.39 0.58
C GLU A 250 -12.01 14.92 1.95
N ALA A 251 -11.09 13.96 2.00
CA ALA A 251 -10.37 13.58 3.22
C ALA A 251 -9.44 14.71 3.71
N VAL A 252 -8.72 15.39 2.80
CA VAL A 252 -7.94 16.61 3.13
C VAL A 252 -8.86 17.70 3.69
N ARG A 253 -9.97 17.99 2.99
CA ARG A 253 -10.97 19.02 3.36
C ARG A 253 -11.67 18.73 4.70
N MET A 254 -11.70 17.48 5.14
CA MET A 254 -12.22 17.07 6.46
C MET A 254 -11.13 16.97 7.55
N GLY A 255 -9.85 17.14 7.21
CA GLY A 255 -8.74 17.00 8.15
C GLY A 255 -8.52 15.56 8.61
N HIS A 256 -8.63 14.61 7.67
CA HIS A 256 -8.43 13.19 7.91
C HIS A 256 -7.15 12.65 7.25
N SER A 257 -6.36 11.93 8.04
CA SER A 257 -5.15 11.20 7.58
C SER A 257 -5.48 9.84 6.93
N TYR A 258 -6.74 9.57 6.62
CA TYR A 258 -7.19 8.32 6.01
C TYR A 258 -8.34 8.56 5.03
N ILE A 259 -8.44 7.70 4.03
CA ILE A 259 -9.58 7.66 3.08
C ILE A 259 -10.45 6.47 3.46
N GLY A 260 -11.51 6.76 4.22
CA GLY A 260 -12.65 5.87 4.45
C GLY A 260 -13.69 5.92 3.32
N THR A 261 -14.65 4.99 3.39
CA THR A 261 -15.74 4.84 2.40
C THR A 261 -16.60 6.10 2.24
N GLU A 262 -16.71 6.91 3.29
CA GLU A 262 -17.38 8.21 3.32
C GLU A 262 -16.77 9.21 2.34
N HIS A 263 -15.44 9.23 2.23
CA HIS A 263 -14.72 10.07 1.29
C HIS A 263 -14.83 9.52 -0.13
N LEU A 264 -14.81 8.21 -0.31
CA LEU A 264 -15.06 7.56 -1.59
C LEU A 264 -16.45 7.91 -2.13
N LEU A 265 -17.47 7.90 -1.27
CA LEU A 265 -18.82 8.35 -1.62
C LEU A 265 -18.87 9.84 -1.98
N LEU A 266 -18.15 10.70 -1.25
CA LEU A 266 -18.05 12.13 -1.58
C LEU A 266 -17.30 12.38 -2.91
N GLY A 267 -16.25 11.62 -3.20
CA GLY A 267 -15.52 11.69 -4.48
C GLY A 267 -16.37 11.25 -5.67
N LEU A 268 -17.19 10.20 -5.50
CA LEU A 268 -18.23 9.81 -6.46
C LEU A 268 -19.30 10.90 -6.61
N ALA A 269 -19.78 11.49 -5.51
CA ALA A 269 -20.76 12.58 -5.55
C ALA A 269 -20.21 13.86 -6.22
N ARG A 270 -18.91 14.15 -6.13
CA ARG A 270 -18.28 15.27 -6.86
C ARG A 270 -18.27 15.06 -8.37
N LEU A 271 -18.33 13.82 -8.86
CA LEU A 271 -18.50 13.53 -10.29
C LEU A 271 -19.93 13.80 -10.80
N THR A 272 -20.89 14.20 -9.96
CA THR A 272 -22.20 14.70 -10.44
C THR A 272 -22.23 16.23 -10.57
N GLY A 273 -21.12 16.92 -10.30
CA GLY A 273 -20.98 18.36 -10.47
C GLY A 273 -20.85 18.79 -11.94
N PRO A 274 -21.18 20.05 -12.28
CA PRO A 274 -21.34 20.50 -13.67
C PRO A 274 -20.04 20.44 -14.48
N ASP A 275 -18.91 20.85 -13.90
CA ASP A 275 -17.67 21.10 -14.66
C ASP A 275 -17.03 19.84 -15.24
N GLN A 276 -17.26 18.67 -14.62
CA GLN A 276 -16.76 17.37 -15.07
C GLN A 276 -17.75 16.23 -14.81
N ALA A 277 -19.03 16.44 -15.11
CA ALA A 277 -20.09 15.45 -14.87
C ALA A 277 -19.76 14.05 -15.45
N ASP A 278 -20.01 13.00 -14.69
CA ASP A 278 -20.09 11.62 -15.15
C ASP A 278 -21.57 11.26 -15.36
N GLN A 279 -21.95 10.96 -16.61
CA GLN A 279 -23.35 10.79 -16.98
C GLN A 279 -24.02 9.57 -16.34
N ALA A 280 -23.27 8.53 -15.96
CA ALA A 280 -23.84 7.39 -15.25
C ALA A 280 -24.15 7.79 -13.81
N LEU A 281 -23.18 8.37 -13.10
CA LEU A 281 -23.37 8.80 -11.71
C LEU A 281 -24.44 9.89 -11.56
N VAL A 282 -24.55 10.85 -12.49
CA VAL A 282 -25.64 11.85 -12.48
C VAL A 282 -27.01 11.16 -12.45
N ARG A 283 -27.30 10.28 -13.42
CA ARG A 283 -28.59 9.56 -13.47
C ARG A 283 -28.87 8.74 -12.22
N ILE A 284 -27.83 8.04 -11.70
CA ILE A 284 -27.95 7.21 -10.50
C ILE A 284 -28.25 8.09 -9.27
N PHE A 285 -27.54 9.20 -9.08
CA PHE A 285 -27.77 10.09 -7.95
C PHE A 285 -29.13 10.79 -8.05
N ASP A 286 -29.54 11.24 -9.23
CA ASP A 286 -30.86 11.84 -9.47
C ASP A 286 -32.01 10.86 -9.13
N GLU A 287 -31.96 9.61 -9.61
CA GLU A 287 -32.97 8.60 -9.26
C GLU A 287 -33.00 8.28 -7.74
N LEU A 288 -31.84 8.28 -7.10
CA LEU A 288 -31.74 8.08 -5.66
C LEU A 288 -32.19 9.31 -4.85
N GLY A 289 -32.27 10.48 -5.48
CA GLY A 289 -32.55 11.79 -4.87
C GLY A 289 -31.35 12.40 -4.15
N LEU A 290 -30.14 11.92 -4.44
CA LEU A 290 -28.89 12.30 -3.80
C LEU A 290 -28.28 13.54 -4.45
N THR A 291 -27.67 14.41 -3.64
CA THR A 291 -26.79 15.49 -4.11
C THR A 291 -25.55 15.53 -3.24
N LEU A 292 -24.44 16.07 -3.78
CA LEU A 292 -23.18 16.25 -3.06
C LEU A 292 -23.38 16.93 -1.69
N GLU A 293 -24.17 18.01 -1.64
CA GLU A 293 -24.39 18.74 -0.40
C GLU A 293 -25.30 17.99 0.60
N ARG A 294 -26.26 17.17 0.13
CA ARG A 294 -27.01 16.25 1.01
C ARG A 294 -26.09 15.20 1.62
N VAL A 295 -25.18 14.62 0.83
CA VAL A 295 -24.21 13.62 1.30
C VAL A 295 -23.23 14.25 2.31
N ARG A 296 -22.66 15.42 2.01
CA ARG A 296 -21.82 16.18 2.95
C ARG A 296 -22.55 16.52 4.25
N ALA A 297 -23.82 16.94 4.18
CA ALA A 297 -24.61 17.29 5.35
C ALA A 297 -24.85 16.10 6.29
N GLU A 298 -25.16 14.90 5.77
CA GLU A 298 -25.34 13.71 6.62
C GLU A 298 -24.01 13.18 7.19
N ILE A 299 -22.91 13.25 6.44
CA ILE A 299 -21.58 12.88 6.94
C ILE A 299 -21.15 13.84 8.06
N GLY A 300 -21.31 15.16 7.85
CA GLY A 300 -20.89 16.20 8.79
C GLY A 300 -21.61 16.17 10.14
N LYS A 301 -22.82 15.61 10.22
CA LYS A 301 -23.53 15.37 11.50
C LYS A 301 -22.86 14.31 12.39
N VAL A 302 -22.02 13.46 11.82
CA VAL A 302 -21.44 12.28 12.48
C VAL A 302 -19.93 12.41 12.59
N ILE A 303 -19.27 12.94 11.54
CA ILE A 303 -17.85 13.23 11.51
C ILE A 303 -17.67 14.70 11.05
N PRO A 304 -17.58 15.66 11.99
CA PRO A 304 -17.33 17.05 11.63
C PRO A 304 -15.89 17.24 11.11
N PRO A 305 -15.65 18.20 10.19
CA PRO A 305 -14.30 18.54 9.75
C PRO A 305 -13.39 18.96 10.90
N ARG A 306 -12.10 18.61 10.82
CA ARG A 306 -11.06 19.04 11.74
C ARG A 306 -10.31 20.25 11.19
N GLU A 307 -9.88 21.15 12.08
CA GLU A 307 -9.08 22.34 11.75
C GLU A 307 -7.63 22.04 11.34
N GLN A 308 -7.19 20.78 11.44
CA GLN A 308 -5.83 20.36 11.12
C GLN A 308 -5.71 19.90 9.67
N GLU A 309 -4.92 20.62 8.87
CA GLU A 309 -4.54 20.21 7.53
C GLU A 309 -3.90 18.82 7.54
N SER A 310 -4.45 17.89 6.75
CA SER A 310 -3.92 16.53 6.61
C SER A 310 -3.19 16.37 5.28
N SER A 311 -1.95 15.90 5.32
CA SER A 311 -1.11 15.75 4.12
C SER A 311 -1.66 14.65 3.19
N PRO A 312 -1.85 14.92 1.88
CA PRO A 312 -2.18 13.88 0.90
C PRO A 312 -1.17 12.72 0.88
N LEU A 313 0.11 13.02 1.15
CA LEU A 313 1.23 12.08 1.08
C LEU A 313 1.25 11.06 2.23
N GLU A 314 0.57 11.35 3.34
CA GLU A 314 0.50 10.46 4.53
C GLU A 314 -0.76 9.59 4.55
N MET A 315 -1.62 9.71 3.53
CA MET A 315 -3.01 9.28 3.61
C MET A 315 -3.20 7.77 3.34
N VAL A 316 -3.74 7.07 4.33
CA VAL A 316 -3.90 5.60 4.32
C VAL A 316 -5.34 5.22 3.95
N LEU A 317 -5.58 4.17 3.14
CA LEU A 317 -6.96 3.71 2.90
C LEU A 317 -7.47 2.92 4.11
N SER A 318 -8.73 3.12 4.48
CA SER A 318 -9.34 2.32 5.55
C SER A 318 -9.43 0.83 5.18
N PRO A 319 -9.51 -0.11 6.15
CA PRO A 319 -9.67 -1.54 5.87
C PRO A 319 -10.89 -1.85 5.00
N GLU A 320 -11.99 -1.13 5.23
CA GLU A 320 -13.26 -1.26 4.51
C GLU A 320 -13.10 -0.74 3.07
N THR A 321 -12.39 0.37 2.88
CA THR A 321 -12.09 0.94 1.55
C THR A 321 -11.18 0.02 0.74
N LYS A 322 -10.23 -0.67 1.40
CA LYS A 322 -9.41 -1.73 0.79
C LYS A 322 -10.28 -2.92 0.35
N GLN A 323 -11.22 -3.38 1.19
CA GLN A 323 -12.18 -4.43 0.84
C GLN A 323 -13.10 -4.03 -0.32
N VAL A 324 -13.58 -2.79 -0.38
CA VAL A 324 -14.37 -2.26 -1.51
C VAL A 324 -13.61 -2.39 -2.84
N PHE A 325 -12.31 -2.08 -2.85
CA PHE A 325 -11.49 -2.22 -4.06
C PHE A 325 -11.13 -3.67 -4.39
N GLU A 326 -10.86 -4.53 -3.40
CA GLU A 326 -10.66 -5.96 -3.63
C GLU A 326 -11.93 -6.62 -4.20
N LEU A 327 -13.10 -6.27 -3.65
CA LEU A 327 -14.41 -6.74 -4.10
C LEU A 327 -14.73 -6.31 -5.53
N VAL A 328 -14.50 -5.03 -5.88
CA VAL A 328 -14.80 -4.53 -7.24
C VAL A 328 -13.87 -5.15 -8.28
N VAL A 329 -12.60 -5.40 -7.92
CA VAL A 329 -11.61 -6.07 -8.76
C VAL A 329 -11.96 -7.54 -8.98
N GLN A 330 -12.45 -8.24 -7.94
CA GLN A 330 -12.88 -9.63 -8.00
C GLN A 330 -14.16 -9.81 -8.84
N LYS A 331 -15.11 -8.88 -8.75
CA LYS A 331 -16.42 -8.97 -9.44
C LYS A 331 -16.44 -8.40 -10.86
N SER A 332 -15.48 -7.55 -11.22
CA SER A 332 -15.40 -6.96 -12.56
C SER A 332 -14.67 -7.86 -13.56
N GLN A 333 -15.18 -7.97 -14.79
CA GLN A 333 -14.58 -8.77 -15.88
C GLN A 333 -13.11 -8.34 -16.13
N PRO A 334 -12.13 -9.28 -16.20
CA PRO A 334 -10.69 -8.97 -16.19
C PRO A 334 -10.29 -7.85 -17.15
N ASP A 335 -10.71 -7.97 -18.41
CA ASP A 335 -10.28 -7.14 -19.54
C ASP A 335 -11.09 -5.84 -19.71
N LYS A 336 -12.03 -5.55 -18.81
CA LYS A 336 -12.83 -4.32 -18.83
C LYS A 336 -12.38 -3.33 -17.78
N PRO A 337 -12.39 -2.01 -18.10
CA PRO A 337 -12.08 -0.98 -17.13
C PRO A 337 -13.18 -0.90 -16.07
N ILE A 338 -12.76 -0.70 -14.82
CA ILE A 338 -13.67 -0.54 -13.68
C ILE A 338 -14.22 0.89 -13.70
N LEU A 339 -15.55 1.01 -13.71
CA LEU A 339 -16.28 2.28 -13.84
C LEU A 339 -16.70 2.83 -12.47
N PRO A 340 -16.97 4.14 -12.32
CA PRO A 340 -17.29 4.76 -11.03
C PRO A 340 -18.51 4.14 -10.32
N GLU A 341 -19.54 3.77 -11.07
CA GLU A 341 -20.75 3.12 -10.56
C GLU A 341 -20.47 1.74 -9.95
N TYR A 342 -19.42 1.03 -10.38
CA TYR A 342 -19.00 -0.22 -9.74
C TYR A 342 -18.38 0.02 -8.36
N LEU A 343 -17.76 1.19 -8.13
CA LEU A 343 -17.29 1.59 -6.79
C LEU A 343 -18.48 1.91 -5.88
N LEU A 344 -19.50 2.62 -6.38
CA LEU A 344 -20.74 2.85 -5.65
C LEU A 344 -21.44 1.53 -5.27
N LEU A 345 -21.52 0.58 -6.21
CA LEU A 345 -22.08 -0.75 -5.99
C LEU A 345 -21.28 -1.57 -4.97
N ALA A 346 -19.95 -1.46 -4.98
CA ALA A 346 -19.09 -2.14 -4.02
C ALA A 346 -19.15 -1.51 -2.62
N VAL A 347 -19.34 -0.20 -2.51
CA VAL A 347 -19.59 0.50 -1.23
C VAL A 347 -20.88 -0.02 -0.57
N VAL A 348 -21.99 -0.11 -1.31
CA VAL A 348 -23.27 -0.61 -0.74
C VAL A 348 -23.35 -2.13 -0.60
N HIS A 349 -22.28 -2.87 -0.91
CA HIS A 349 -22.22 -4.30 -0.67
C HIS A 349 -21.87 -4.63 0.79
N ASP A 350 -21.10 -3.77 1.46
CA ASP A 350 -20.94 -3.82 2.91
C ASP A 350 -21.93 -2.85 3.56
N GLU A 351 -23.06 -3.38 4.02
CA GLU A 351 -24.10 -2.62 4.72
C GLU A 351 -23.63 -2.05 6.07
N GLN A 352 -22.53 -2.57 6.63
CA GLN A 352 -21.91 -2.01 7.84
C GLN A 352 -20.97 -0.84 7.52
N SER A 353 -20.53 -0.69 6.26
CA SER A 353 -19.66 0.43 5.86
C SER A 353 -20.34 1.77 6.12
N PHE A 354 -19.54 2.77 6.51
CA PHE A 354 -20.06 4.07 6.90
C PHE A 354 -20.86 4.74 5.76
N ALA A 355 -20.35 4.65 4.53
CA ALA A 355 -21.04 5.19 3.37
C ALA A 355 -22.36 4.47 3.05
N ALA A 356 -22.46 3.14 3.23
CA ALA A 356 -23.73 2.42 3.10
C ALA A 356 -24.76 2.89 4.15
N GLN A 357 -24.33 3.10 5.40
CA GLN A 357 -25.19 3.65 6.45
C GLN A 357 -25.68 5.08 6.14
N ILE A 358 -24.82 5.94 5.59
CA ILE A 358 -25.19 7.30 5.16
C ILE A 358 -26.18 7.26 3.99
N LEU A 359 -25.92 6.41 2.98
CA LEU A 359 -26.84 6.22 1.85
C LEU A 359 -28.20 5.71 2.31
N ALA A 360 -28.25 4.73 3.23
CA ALA A 360 -29.49 4.23 3.82
C ALA A 360 -30.28 5.34 4.56
N ARG A 361 -29.61 6.21 5.34
CA ARG A 361 -30.25 7.38 5.98
C ARG A 361 -30.79 8.41 4.98
N LEU A 362 -30.17 8.53 3.81
CA LEU A 362 -30.67 9.33 2.69
C LEU A 362 -31.77 8.64 1.88
N GLY A 363 -32.15 7.41 2.24
CA GLY A 363 -33.16 6.60 1.54
C GLY A 363 -32.63 5.82 0.34
N ALA A 364 -31.32 5.86 0.07
CA ALA A 364 -30.64 5.14 -1.01
C ALA A 364 -30.15 3.76 -0.50
N THR A 365 -31.08 2.83 -0.25
CA THR A 365 -30.72 1.48 0.20
C THR A 365 -29.92 0.71 -0.87
N PRO A 366 -29.17 -0.34 -0.50
CA PRO A 366 -28.43 -1.17 -1.45
C PRO A 366 -29.29 -1.69 -2.61
N GLU A 367 -30.57 -1.97 -2.40
CA GLU A 367 -31.55 -2.41 -3.40
C GLU A 367 -31.80 -1.31 -4.42
N ARG A 368 -32.02 -0.07 -3.96
CA ARG A 368 -32.24 1.08 -4.85
C ARG A 368 -30.97 1.41 -5.64
N VAL A 369 -29.79 1.34 -5.01
CA VAL A 369 -28.51 1.55 -5.69
C VAL A 369 -28.26 0.45 -6.74
N ARG A 370 -28.52 -0.83 -6.41
CA ARG A 370 -28.50 -1.94 -7.38
C ARG A 370 -29.48 -1.69 -8.54
N ALA A 371 -30.70 -1.24 -8.25
CA ALA A 371 -31.73 -1.00 -9.25
C ALA A 371 -31.49 0.23 -10.15
N ALA A 372 -30.78 1.25 -9.67
CA ALA A 372 -30.39 2.43 -10.45
C ALA A 372 -29.17 2.17 -11.36
N ILE A 373 -28.29 1.25 -10.98
CA ILE A 373 -27.11 0.85 -11.77
C ILE A 373 -27.46 -0.20 -12.85
N GLY A 374 -28.50 -1.02 -12.61
CA GLY A 374 -28.92 -2.11 -13.49
C GLY A 374 -29.92 -1.74 -14.60
N ARG A 375 -29.92 -0.51 -15.11
CA ARG A 375 -30.83 -0.01 -16.16
C ARG A 375 -30.10 0.67 -17.32
#